data_AF-A0A1Q4G3C5-F1
#
_entry.id   AF-A0A1Q4G3C5-F1
#
_cell.length_a   1.000
_cell.length_b   1.000
_cell.length_c   1.000
_cell.angle_alpha   90.00
_cell.angle_beta   90.00
_cell.angle_gamma   90.00
#
_symmetry.space_group_name_H-M   'P 1'
#
loop_
_entity.id
_entity.type
_entity.pdbx_description
1 polymer ?
#
loop_
_entity_poly.entity_id
_entity_poly.type
_entity_poly.pdbx_seq_one_letter_code
_entity_poly.pdbx_strand_id
1 'polypeptide(L)'
;MAATLYNPFKQFQFDSDICFLTGNKLQSEEESIQVFPVWMMKSFQLEDKPFKMLDENLVTYKSLKLPCSITAAEAIEQMERVVEQSFEQGYEAVKQLDPLLLFQWMTKIIYGVVFNEILAGIRQQKASGEDMNFSQALAQRFTNLHAMLQSLVVPMEFENTFPFSLVVVPVENAPDTFMYRDEINTLIFSIRMKDFAVIACLQDNATNNIYHEDILKVIAGKTLHPIQFEELCARYFYSAYLFNRLPDYTYLNTPQKVYVEPMPLADMSMKPIFDHWQNKTYGQVLENFWKPWGLTLFEIIKNPEHPISFLVDEAGEFVTDIARPLN
;
A
#
# COMPACT_ATOMS: atom_id res chain seq x y z
N MET A 1 29.13 -1.04 16.55
CA MET A 1 28.91 -1.97 15.42
C MET A 1 27.91 -1.30 14.48
N ALA A 2 28.05 -1.45 13.17
CA ALA A 2 27.08 -0.91 12.23
C ALA A 2 25.71 -1.58 12.44
N ALA A 3 24.61 -0.85 12.23
CA ALA A 3 23.29 -1.45 12.29
C ALA A 3 23.15 -2.49 11.16
N THR A 4 22.77 -3.72 11.49
CA THR A 4 22.50 -4.77 10.50
C THR A 4 21.00 -4.94 10.39
N LEU A 5 20.45 -4.74 9.19
CA LEU A 5 19.03 -4.98 8.93
C LEU A 5 18.73 -6.48 8.95
N TYR A 6 17.62 -6.84 9.61
CA TYR A 6 17.07 -8.18 9.57
C TYR A 6 16.53 -8.47 8.17
N ASN A 7 16.70 -9.71 7.69
CA ASN A 7 16.18 -10.13 6.40
C ASN A 7 15.66 -11.57 6.51
N PRO A 8 14.34 -11.76 6.65
CA PRO A 8 13.75 -13.10 6.77
C PRO A 8 13.84 -13.90 5.48
N PHE A 9 13.95 -13.26 4.31
CA PHE A 9 14.00 -13.93 3.01
C PHE A 9 15.34 -14.60 2.71
N LYS A 10 16.45 -14.21 3.38
CA LYS A 10 17.77 -14.85 3.19
C LYS A 10 17.81 -16.32 3.58
N GLN A 11 17.14 -16.66 4.68
CA GLN A 11 17.05 -18.04 5.19
C GLN A 11 15.61 -18.56 5.18
N PHE A 12 14.70 -17.79 4.58
CA PHE A 12 13.27 -18.06 4.55
C PHE A 12 12.68 -18.33 5.95
N GLN A 13 13.00 -17.45 6.89
CA GLN A 13 12.66 -17.56 8.30
C GLN A 13 11.37 -16.77 8.60
N PHE A 14 10.25 -17.47 8.74
CA PHE A 14 8.92 -16.91 9.05
C PHE A 14 8.32 -17.57 10.30
N ASP A 15 9.16 -18.02 11.22
CA ASP A 15 8.74 -18.72 12.43
C ASP A 15 8.00 -17.81 13.42
N SER A 16 7.11 -18.39 14.22
CA SER A 16 6.33 -17.65 15.22
C SER A 16 7.12 -17.23 16.45
N ASP A 17 8.36 -17.71 16.64
CA ASP A 17 9.24 -17.39 17.77
C ASP A 17 10.28 -16.30 17.44
N ILE A 18 10.18 -15.67 16.27
CA ILE A 18 11.09 -14.61 15.81
C ILE A 18 10.29 -13.35 15.51
N CYS A 19 10.73 -12.21 16.04
CA CYS A 19 10.12 -10.92 15.74
C CYS A 19 10.22 -10.62 14.25
N PHE A 20 9.06 -10.41 13.60
CA PHE A 20 8.97 -10.15 12.17
C PHE A 20 9.84 -8.96 11.73
N LEU A 21 9.96 -7.92 12.56
CA LEU A 21 10.63 -6.68 12.20
C LEU A 21 12.14 -6.72 12.47
N THR A 22 12.55 -7.26 13.61
CA THR A 22 13.94 -7.15 14.12
C THR A 22 14.74 -8.44 14.04
N GLY A 23 14.08 -9.60 13.86
CA GLY A 23 14.73 -10.91 13.92
C GLY A 23 15.10 -11.37 15.33
N ASN A 24 14.73 -10.60 16.37
CA ASN A 24 14.97 -11.00 17.75
C ASN A 24 14.11 -12.21 18.13
N LYS A 25 14.69 -13.14 18.89
CA LYS A 25 13.94 -14.26 19.46
C LYS A 25 12.93 -13.76 20.49
N LEU A 26 11.69 -14.25 20.38
CA LEU A 26 10.61 -13.94 21.30
C LEU A 26 10.71 -14.79 22.57
N GLN A 27 10.21 -14.27 23.69
CA GLN A 27 10.18 -14.98 24.96
C GLN A 27 8.96 -15.90 25.07
N SER A 28 7.88 -15.61 24.33
CA SER A 28 6.68 -16.43 24.26
C SER A 28 5.97 -16.31 22.91
N GLU A 29 5.16 -17.30 22.55
CA GLU A 29 4.28 -17.26 21.37
C GLU A 29 3.14 -16.23 21.49
N GLU A 30 2.93 -15.68 22.69
CA GLU A 30 1.93 -14.62 22.93
C GLU A 30 2.42 -13.24 22.45
N GLU A 31 3.74 -13.06 22.29
CA GLU A 31 4.35 -11.83 21.78
C GLU A 31 3.97 -11.59 20.31
N SER A 32 2.84 -10.93 20.11
CA SER A 32 2.27 -10.66 18.80
C SER A 32 1.53 -9.34 18.77
N ILE A 33 1.42 -8.77 17.57
CA ILE A 33 0.59 -7.60 17.28
C ILE A 33 -0.42 -7.93 16.19
N GLN A 34 -1.48 -7.12 16.09
CA GLN A 34 -2.45 -7.20 15.01
C GLN A 34 -1.86 -6.60 13.73
N VAL A 35 -2.16 -7.19 12.57
CA VAL A 35 -1.79 -6.61 11.25
C VAL A 35 -2.51 -5.29 11.05
N PHE A 36 -3.82 -5.27 11.23
CA PHE A 36 -4.62 -4.07 11.19
C PHE A 36 -4.64 -3.40 12.57
N PRO A 37 -4.48 -2.06 12.66
CA PRO A 37 -4.52 -1.35 13.94
C PRO A 37 -5.83 -1.61 14.70
N VAL A 38 -5.75 -1.74 16.03
CA VAL A 38 -6.92 -2.02 16.87
C VAL A 38 -7.96 -0.90 16.79
N TRP A 39 -7.51 0.37 16.74
CA TRP A 39 -8.41 1.52 16.58
C TRP A 39 -9.19 1.46 15.27
N MET A 40 -8.52 1.10 14.17
CA MET A 40 -9.14 0.99 12.83
C MET A 40 -10.17 -0.14 12.82
N MET A 41 -9.84 -1.29 13.41
CA MET A 41 -10.80 -2.40 13.51
C MET A 41 -12.02 -2.06 14.35
N LYS A 42 -11.87 -1.29 15.44
CA LYS A 42 -12.98 -0.86 16.29
C LYS A 42 -13.86 0.18 15.61
N SER A 43 -13.26 1.22 15.03
CA SER A 43 -14.00 2.33 14.39
C SER A 43 -14.87 1.85 13.23
N PHE A 44 -14.44 0.80 12.52
CA PHE A 44 -15.14 0.30 11.32
C PHE A 44 -15.74 -1.11 11.48
N GLN A 45 -15.76 -1.61 12.72
CA GLN A 45 -16.30 -2.92 13.09
C GLN A 45 -15.74 -4.04 12.20
N LEU A 46 -14.41 -4.07 12.03
CA LEU A 46 -13.72 -5.00 11.13
C LEU A 46 -13.34 -6.31 11.81
N GLU A 47 -13.26 -6.36 13.15
CA GLU A 47 -12.66 -7.48 13.91
C GLU A 47 -13.11 -8.87 13.40
N ASP A 48 -14.42 -9.08 13.28
CA ASP A 48 -15.03 -10.34 12.86
C ASP A 48 -15.42 -10.37 11.37
N LYS A 49 -15.15 -9.29 10.62
CA LYS A 49 -15.43 -9.27 9.18
C LYS A 49 -14.46 -10.18 8.42
N PRO A 50 -14.92 -10.82 7.34
CA PRO A 50 -14.06 -11.68 6.54
C PRO A 50 -13.01 -10.84 5.81
N PHE A 51 -11.77 -11.32 5.88
CA PHE A 51 -10.65 -10.92 5.03
C PHE A 51 -10.35 -12.07 4.08
N LYS A 52 -10.31 -11.78 2.78
CA LYS A 52 -10.10 -12.77 1.74
C LYS A 52 -8.62 -12.84 1.39
N MET A 53 -8.01 -14.00 1.65
CA MET A 53 -6.61 -14.28 1.32
C MET A 53 -6.45 -14.59 -0.18
N LEU A 54 -5.21 -14.61 -0.68
CA LEU A 54 -4.87 -14.89 -2.09
C LEU A 54 -5.25 -16.32 -2.50
N ASP A 55 -5.23 -17.27 -1.57
CA ASP A 55 -5.67 -18.65 -1.77
C ASP A 55 -7.21 -18.81 -1.72
N GLU A 56 -7.94 -17.69 -1.73
CA GLU A 56 -9.39 -17.59 -1.63
C GLU A 56 -9.98 -18.01 -0.27
N ASN A 57 -9.15 -18.41 0.70
CA ASN A 57 -9.62 -18.70 2.05
C ASN A 57 -10.05 -17.42 2.76
N LEU A 58 -11.08 -17.55 3.59
CA LEU A 58 -11.59 -16.46 4.41
C LEU A 58 -11.04 -16.59 5.83
N VAL A 59 -10.33 -15.57 6.26
CA VAL A 59 -9.92 -15.37 7.65
C VAL A 59 -10.64 -14.14 8.21
N THR A 60 -10.43 -13.78 9.47
CA THR A 60 -10.95 -12.52 10.03
C THR A 60 -9.83 -11.49 10.17
N TYR A 61 -10.15 -10.19 10.11
CA TYR A 61 -9.16 -9.14 10.33
C TYR A 61 -8.39 -9.33 11.65
N LYS A 62 -9.10 -9.73 12.72
CA LYS A 62 -8.52 -9.99 14.06
C LYS A 62 -7.59 -11.21 14.13
N SER A 63 -7.72 -12.14 13.19
CA SER A 63 -6.88 -13.35 13.14
C SER A 63 -5.52 -13.09 12.49
N LEU A 64 -5.40 -12.01 11.71
CA LEU A 64 -4.16 -11.61 11.06
C LEU A 64 -3.22 -10.95 12.07
N LYS A 65 -2.15 -11.67 12.42
CA LYS A 65 -1.17 -11.25 13.43
C LYS A 65 0.26 -11.31 12.92
N LEU A 66 1.16 -10.66 13.64
CA LEU A 66 2.61 -10.72 13.42
C LEU A 66 3.32 -11.04 14.74
N PRO A 67 4.30 -11.99 14.74
CA PRO A 67 5.15 -12.24 15.90
C PRO A 67 6.04 -11.02 16.14
N CYS A 68 5.97 -10.39 17.31
CA CYS A 68 6.57 -9.07 17.51
C CYS A 68 7.11 -8.90 18.92
N SER A 69 8.40 -8.57 19.04
CA SER A 69 9.05 -8.30 20.33
C SER A 69 8.49 -7.03 20.95
N ILE A 70 8.48 -6.96 22.29
CA ILE A 70 8.00 -5.80 23.06
C ILE A 70 8.56 -4.47 22.54
N THR A 71 9.87 -4.35 22.34
CA THR A 71 10.51 -3.10 21.87
C THR A 71 10.03 -2.67 20.48
N ALA A 72 9.81 -3.61 19.56
CA ALA A 72 9.29 -3.31 18.23
C ALA A 72 7.80 -2.94 18.30
N ALA A 73 7.04 -3.61 19.18
CA ALA A 73 5.63 -3.30 19.42
C ALA A 73 5.45 -1.88 19.98
N GLU A 74 6.31 -1.43 20.89
CA GLU A 74 6.29 -0.06 21.42
C GLU A 74 6.51 1.00 20.33
N ALA A 75 7.46 0.77 19.42
CA ALA A 75 7.70 1.68 18.30
C ALA A 75 6.51 1.74 17.33
N ILE A 76 5.91 0.58 17.03
CA ILE A 76 4.71 0.49 16.19
C ILE A 76 3.51 1.17 16.87
N GLU A 77 3.34 1.00 18.18
CA GLU A 77 2.26 1.65 18.93
C GLU A 77 2.41 3.17 18.91
N GLN A 78 3.63 3.70 19.04
CA GLN A 78 3.90 5.13 18.93
C GLN A 78 3.52 5.68 17.54
N MET A 79 3.93 4.98 16.48
CA MET A 79 3.51 5.32 15.11
C MET A 79 1.98 5.27 14.97
N GLU A 80 1.35 4.18 15.39
CA GLU A 80 -0.11 4.01 15.27
C GLU A 80 -0.89 5.09 16.01
N ARG A 81 -0.43 5.54 17.18
CA ARG A 81 -1.07 6.64 17.92
C ARG A 81 -1.02 7.97 17.17
N VAL A 82 0.11 8.30 16.54
CA VAL A 82 0.23 9.54 15.76
C VAL A 82 -0.67 9.48 14.52
N VAL A 83 -0.69 8.35 13.83
CA VAL A 83 -1.56 8.14 12.67
C VAL A 83 -3.04 8.20 13.07
N GLU A 84 -3.44 7.51 14.14
CA GLU A 84 -4.80 7.52 14.69
C GLU A 84 -5.27 8.94 15.00
N GLN A 85 -4.44 9.72 15.72
CA GLN A 85 -4.78 11.10 16.09
C GLN A 85 -4.99 12.00 14.88
N SER A 86 -4.16 11.86 13.84
CA SER A 86 -4.31 12.64 12.61
C SER A 86 -5.51 12.19 11.78
N PHE A 87 -5.74 10.87 11.70
CA PHE A 87 -6.91 10.32 10.99
C PHE A 87 -8.21 10.72 11.68
N GLU A 88 -8.19 10.87 13.02
CA GLU A 88 -9.34 11.34 13.77
C GLU A 88 -9.66 12.82 13.46
N GLN A 89 -8.63 13.64 13.23
CA GLN A 89 -8.76 15.07 12.94
C GLN A 89 -9.11 15.40 11.47
N GLY A 90 -8.90 14.47 10.55
CA GLY A 90 -9.29 14.62 9.15
C GLY A 90 -8.20 15.16 8.22
N TYR A 91 -8.59 15.59 7.02
CA TYR A 91 -7.70 15.89 5.89
C TYR A 91 -6.51 16.80 6.25
N GLU A 92 -6.76 17.93 6.93
CA GLU A 92 -5.72 18.91 7.22
C GLU A 92 -4.61 18.34 8.14
N ALA A 93 -4.98 17.48 9.09
CA ALA A 93 -4.01 16.82 9.96
C ALA A 93 -3.24 15.71 9.22
N VAL A 94 -3.93 14.92 8.40
CA VAL A 94 -3.30 13.84 7.62
C VAL A 94 -2.32 14.40 6.58
N LYS A 95 -2.68 15.51 5.92
CA LYS A 95 -1.82 16.20 4.95
C LYS A 95 -0.50 16.70 5.57
N GLN A 96 -0.50 17.02 6.87
CA GLN A 96 0.67 17.50 7.60
C GLN A 96 1.51 16.40 8.24
N LEU A 97 1.04 15.14 8.21
CA LEU A 97 1.82 14.01 8.69
C LEU A 97 3.11 13.87 7.88
N ASP A 98 4.16 13.42 8.57
CA ASP A 98 5.39 12.99 7.91
C ASP A 98 5.05 11.88 6.89
N PRO A 99 5.35 12.07 5.58
CA PRO A 99 5.13 11.05 4.56
C PRO A 99 5.77 9.71 4.90
N LEU A 100 6.94 9.72 5.56
CA LEU A 100 7.62 8.50 5.97
C LEU A 100 6.83 7.73 7.02
N LEU A 101 6.17 8.42 7.95
CA LEU A 101 5.34 7.79 8.98
C LEU A 101 4.10 7.14 8.36
N LEU A 102 3.45 7.80 7.39
CA LEU A 102 2.35 7.20 6.63
C LEU A 102 2.81 5.98 5.83
N PHE A 103 3.98 6.08 5.18
CA PHE A 103 4.59 4.97 4.48
C PHE A 103 4.85 3.78 5.40
N GLN A 104 5.46 4.00 6.58
CA GLN A 104 5.72 2.94 7.56
C GLN A 104 4.43 2.28 8.04
N TRP A 105 3.38 3.07 8.29
CA TRP A 105 2.08 2.55 8.72
C TRP A 105 1.41 1.67 7.66
N MET A 106 1.32 2.15 6.41
CA MET A 106 0.78 1.34 5.30
C MET A 106 1.64 0.11 5.04
N THR A 107 2.97 0.26 5.09
CA THR A 107 3.91 -0.84 4.89
C THR A 107 3.77 -1.91 5.96
N LYS A 108 3.55 -1.54 7.23
CA LYS A 108 3.27 -2.50 8.31
C LYS A 108 2.02 -3.32 8.02
N ILE A 109 0.96 -2.70 7.50
CA ILE A 109 -0.28 -3.40 7.14
C ILE A 109 -0.02 -4.35 5.97
N ILE A 110 0.50 -3.83 4.84
CA ILE A 110 0.77 -4.64 3.63
C ILE A 110 1.74 -5.78 3.91
N TYR A 111 2.86 -5.49 4.59
CA TYR A 111 3.80 -6.54 4.98
C TYR A 111 3.16 -7.56 5.92
N GLY A 112 2.27 -7.13 6.81
CA GLY A 112 1.52 -8.03 7.68
C GLY A 112 0.61 -8.99 6.92
N VAL A 113 -0.05 -8.51 5.87
CA VAL A 113 -0.83 -9.37 4.95
C VAL A 113 0.12 -10.33 4.22
N VAL A 114 1.21 -9.82 3.62
CA VAL A 114 2.25 -10.64 2.95
C VAL A 114 2.78 -11.75 3.86
N PHE A 115 3.08 -11.44 5.12
CA PHE A 115 3.59 -12.41 6.09
C PHE A 115 2.58 -13.53 6.34
N ASN A 116 1.30 -13.20 6.48
CA ASN A 116 0.23 -14.18 6.68
C ASN A 116 -0.02 -15.02 5.41
N GLU A 117 0.10 -14.44 4.23
CA GLU A 117 0.06 -15.17 2.94
C GLU A 117 1.22 -16.16 2.80
N ILE A 118 2.44 -15.73 3.16
CA ILE A 118 3.63 -16.61 3.16
C ILE A 118 3.41 -17.77 4.14
N LEU A 119 2.90 -17.51 5.35
CA LEU A 119 2.57 -18.55 6.31
C LEU A 119 1.50 -19.53 5.80
N ALA A 120 0.46 -19.03 5.14
CA ALA A 120 -0.58 -19.86 4.53
C ALA A 120 0.03 -20.77 3.44
N GLY A 121 0.85 -20.20 2.54
CA GLY A 121 1.56 -20.93 1.50
C GLY A 121 2.50 -22.02 2.06
N ILE A 122 3.29 -21.69 3.10
CA ILE A 122 4.15 -22.67 3.78
C ILE A 122 3.32 -23.84 4.34
N ARG A 123 2.18 -23.56 4.97
CA ARG A 123 1.30 -24.61 5.53
C ARG A 123 0.71 -25.48 4.43
N GLN A 124 0.25 -24.88 3.35
CA GLN A 124 -0.33 -25.59 2.21
C GLN A 124 0.69 -26.54 1.57
N GLN A 125 1.93 -26.07 1.37
CA GLN A 125 2.99 -26.89 0.76
C GLN A 125 3.49 -28.00 1.69
N LYS A 126 3.62 -27.72 3.00
CA LYS A 126 3.90 -28.77 3.99
C LYS A 126 2.82 -29.85 3.98
N ALA A 127 1.56 -29.48 3.76
CA ALA A 127 0.46 -30.43 3.64
C ALA A 127 0.48 -31.23 2.33
N SER A 128 0.97 -30.65 1.23
CA SER A 128 1.11 -31.35 -0.07
C SER A 128 2.40 -32.17 -0.19
N GLY A 129 3.42 -31.90 0.64
CA GLY A 129 4.73 -32.55 0.59
C GLY A 129 5.65 -32.04 -0.53
N GLU A 130 5.33 -30.87 -1.10
CA GLU A 130 6.10 -30.24 -2.17
C GLU A 130 7.09 -29.19 -1.63
N ASP A 131 8.18 -28.96 -2.35
CA ASP A 131 9.13 -27.89 -2.05
C ASP A 131 8.51 -26.52 -2.32
N MET A 132 8.83 -25.55 -1.47
CA MET A 132 8.34 -24.18 -1.63
C MET A 132 8.97 -23.51 -2.85
N ASN A 133 8.16 -23.22 -3.86
CA ASN A 133 8.54 -22.35 -4.96
C ASN A 133 8.03 -20.93 -4.68
N PHE A 134 8.96 -20.00 -4.48
CA PHE A 134 8.65 -18.58 -4.26
C PHE A 134 9.34 -17.74 -5.34
N SER A 135 8.58 -16.85 -5.99
CA SER A 135 9.11 -16.00 -7.05
C SER A 135 10.25 -15.12 -6.54
N GLN A 136 11.40 -15.15 -7.22
CA GLN A 136 12.56 -14.31 -6.86
C GLN A 136 12.24 -12.81 -6.94
N ALA A 137 11.41 -12.40 -7.90
CA ALA A 137 10.99 -11.02 -8.02
C ALA A 137 10.12 -10.59 -6.83
N LEU A 138 9.21 -11.45 -6.36
CA LEU A 138 8.42 -11.19 -5.16
C LEU A 138 9.30 -11.19 -3.90
N ALA A 139 10.27 -12.11 -3.80
CA ALA A 139 11.22 -12.15 -2.70
C ALA A 139 12.01 -10.84 -2.61
N GLN A 140 12.49 -10.31 -3.73
CA GLN A 140 13.18 -9.03 -3.78
C GLN A 140 12.25 -7.88 -3.35
N ARG A 141 11.04 -7.80 -3.91
CA ARG A 141 10.04 -6.77 -3.53
C ARG A 141 9.78 -6.78 -2.03
N PHE A 142 9.47 -7.94 -1.46
CA PHE A 142 9.13 -8.03 -0.03
C PHE A 142 10.36 -7.87 0.87
N THR A 143 11.55 -8.26 0.41
CA THR A 143 12.81 -7.97 1.10
C THR A 143 13.03 -6.47 1.23
N ASN A 144 12.88 -5.74 0.13
CA ASN A 144 13.05 -4.28 0.11
C ASN A 144 11.98 -3.59 0.96
N LEU A 145 10.72 -3.99 0.81
CA LEU A 145 9.61 -3.46 1.63
C LEU A 145 9.87 -3.65 3.13
N HIS A 146 10.32 -4.85 3.52
CA HIS A 146 10.66 -5.18 4.91
C HIS A 146 11.88 -4.40 5.42
N ALA A 147 12.94 -4.28 4.60
CA ALA A 147 14.13 -3.52 4.94
C ALA A 147 13.77 -2.05 5.21
N MET A 148 12.91 -1.44 4.39
CA MET A 148 12.45 -0.07 4.60
C MET A 148 11.52 0.07 5.80
N LEU A 149 10.69 -0.94 6.11
CA LEU A 149 9.84 -0.94 7.30
C LEU A 149 10.66 -0.87 8.60
N GLN A 150 11.87 -1.42 8.60
CA GLN A 150 12.79 -1.33 9.74
C GLN A 150 13.21 0.11 10.06
N SER A 151 12.93 1.09 9.19
CA SER A 151 13.10 2.52 9.51
C SER A 151 12.29 2.97 10.75
N LEU A 152 11.31 2.17 11.20
CA LEU A 152 10.61 2.38 12.48
C LEU A 152 11.48 2.17 13.73
N VAL A 153 12.48 1.30 13.64
CA VAL A 153 13.30 0.86 14.79
C VAL A 153 14.79 1.04 14.56
N VAL A 154 15.20 1.30 13.32
CA VAL A 154 16.57 1.62 12.90
C VAL A 154 16.55 3.02 12.29
N PRO A 155 17.37 3.98 12.74
CA PRO A 155 17.46 5.27 12.08
C PRO A 155 17.85 5.11 10.61
N MET A 156 17.05 5.66 9.70
CA MET A 156 17.29 5.61 8.25
C MET A 156 17.18 6.99 7.60
N GLU A 157 17.95 7.18 6.53
CA GLU A 157 17.83 8.32 5.63
C GLU A 157 17.62 7.81 4.20
N PHE A 158 16.53 8.25 3.57
CA PHE A 158 16.22 7.94 2.18
C PHE A 158 16.78 9.04 1.29
N GLU A 159 17.75 8.70 0.45
CA GLU A 159 18.48 9.67 -0.36
C GLU A 159 17.79 9.89 -1.72
N ASN A 160 17.88 11.13 -2.22
CA ASN A 160 17.41 11.59 -3.53
C ASN A 160 15.87 11.58 -3.74
N THR A 161 15.19 10.48 -3.43
CA THR A 161 13.73 10.35 -3.57
C THR A 161 13.17 9.38 -2.53
N PHE A 162 11.88 9.55 -2.20
CA PHE A 162 11.18 8.55 -1.42
C PHE A 162 11.02 7.25 -2.24
N PRO A 163 11.07 6.07 -1.60
CA PRO A 163 10.88 4.81 -2.29
C PRO A 163 9.42 4.58 -2.74
N PHE A 164 8.51 5.50 -2.41
CA PHE A 164 7.08 5.38 -2.61
C PHE A 164 6.48 6.63 -3.25
N SER A 165 5.38 6.42 -3.97
CA SER A 165 4.42 7.45 -4.36
C SER A 165 3.36 7.55 -3.28
N LEU A 166 2.99 8.76 -2.87
CA LEU A 166 1.96 9.04 -1.88
C LEU A 166 1.13 10.25 -2.32
N VAL A 167 -0.18 10.12 -2.23
CA VAL A 167 -1.14 11.20 -2.48
C VAL A 167 -2.18 11.20 -1.37
N VAL A 168 -2.40 12.37 -0.77
CA VAL A 168 -3.45 12.64 0.22
C VAL A 168 -4.36 13.73 -0.34
N VAL A 169 -5.65 13.45 -0.44
CA VAL A 169 -6.65 14.37 -1.03
C VAL A 169 -7.86 14.53 -0.11
N PRO A 170 -8.51 15.70 -0.09
CA PRO A 170 -9.79 15.86 0.58
C PRO A 170 -10.87 15.18 -0.26
N VAL A 171 -11.79 14.47 0.39
CA VAL A 171 -12.90 13.77 -0.26
C VAL A 171 -14.19 14.00 0.51
N GLU A 172 -15.26 14.35 -0.19
CA GLU A 172 -16.59 14.50 0.39
C GLU A 172 -17.23 13.12 0.63
N ASN A 173 -16.85 12.44 1.72
CA ASN A 173 -17.43 11.13 2.02
C ASN A 173 -18.69 11.23 2.88
N ALA A 174 -19.46 10.14 2.89
CA ALA A 174 -20.48 9.95 3.91
C ALA A 174 -19.83 9.77 5.31
N PRO A 175 -20.54 10.11 6.42
CA PRO A 175 -19.97 10.07 7.76
C PRO A 175 -19.38 8.72 8.18
N ASP A 176 -20.03 7.61 7.80
CA ASP A 176 -19.61 6.25 8.16
C ASP A 176 -18.69 5.59 7.11
N THR A 177 -18.13 6.38 6.18
CA THR A 177 -17.30 5.85 5.11
C THR A 177 -16.01 5.24 5.64
N PHE A 178 -15.79 3.99 5.25
CA PHE A 178 -14.51 3.33 5.33
C PHE A 178 -14.34 2.40 4.15
N MET A 179 -13.35 2.71 3.32
CA MET A 179 -12.93 1.86 2.22
C MET A 179 -11.44 1.67 2.31
N TYR A 180 -11.00 0.42 2.28
CA TYR A 180 -9.61 0.01 2.23
C TYR A 180 -9.43 -0.93 1.05
N ARG A 181 -8.37 -0.73 0.25
CA ARG A 181 -7.96 -1.65 -0.80
C ARG A 181 -6.45 -1.77 -0.83
N ASP A 182 -5.99 -2.96 -1.13
CA ASP A 182 -4.60 -3.24 -1.39
C ASP A 182 -4.43 -4.22 -2.54
N GLU A 183 -3.22 -4.24 -3.12
CA GLU A 183 -2.80 -5.30 -4.01
C GLU A 183 -1.34 -5.64 -3.72
N ILE A 184 -1.13 -6.87 -3.24
CA ILE A 184 0.16 -7.33 -2.69
C ILE A 184 1.24 -7.42 -3.77
N ASN A 185 0.90 -7.82 -5.00
CA ASN A 185 1.92 -8.01 -6.03
C ASN A 185 2.55 -6.69 -6.47
N THR A 186 1.75 -5.64 -6.56
CA THR A 186 2.12 -4.29 -7.00
C THR A 186 2.41 -3.34 -5.84
N LEU A 187 2.20 -3.79 -4.60
CA LEU A 187 2.44 -3.04 -3.36
C LEU A 187 1.72 -1.69 -3.34
N ILE A 188 0.49 -1.67 -3.83
CA ILE A 188 -0.37 -0.49 -3.80
C ILE A 188 -1.38 -0.58 -2.67
N PHE A 189 -1.68 0.57 -2.08
CA PHE A 189 -2.58 0.73 -0.94
C PHE A 189 -3.48 1.94 -1.20
N SER A 190 -4.77 1.84 -0.88
CA SER A 190 -5.64 3.00 -0.73
C SER A 190 -6.58 2.87 0.46
N ILE A 191 -6.88 4.02 1.06
CA ILE A 191 -7.89 4.14 2.12
C ILE A 191 -8.68 5.42 1.92
N ARG A 192 -9.98 5.38 2.23
CA ARG A 192 -10.88 6.53 2.24
C ARG A 192 -11.75 6.47 3.48
N MET A 193 -11.74 7.54 4.26
CA MET A 193 -12.55 7.69 5.47
C MET A 193 -12.70 9.17 5.84
N LYS A 194 -13.76 9.50 6.59
CA LYS A 194 -14.05 10.88 7.02
C LYS A 194 -14.03 11.87 5.84
N ASP A 195 -13.20 12.90 5.87
CA ASP A 195 -13.10 13.94 4.85
C ASP A 195 -11.85 13.80 3.95
N PHE A 196 -11.18 12.65 3.98
CA PHE A 196 -9.94 12.44 3.25
C PHE A 196 -9.83 11.06 2.61
N ALA A 197 -8.84 10.95 1.73
CA ALA A 197 -8.40 9.67 1.22
C ALA A 197 -6.89 9.69 0.92
N VAL A 198 -6.29 8.51 0.97
CA VAL A 198 -4.87 8.27 0.72
C VAL A 198 -4.73 7.18 -0.33
N ILE A 199 -3.81 7.37 -1.27
CA ILE A 199 -3.32 6.33 -2.16
C ILE A 199 -1.80 6.34 -2.21
N ALA A 200 -1.20 5.16 -2.20
CA ALA A 200 0.25 5.02 -2.23
C ALA A 200 0.70 3.78 -3.00
N CYS A 201 1.78 3.93 -3.77
CA CYS A 201 2.56 2.81 -4.30
C CYS A 201 3.82 2.69 -3.45
N LEU A 202 3.96 1.63 -2.67
CA LEU A 202 4.94 1.55 -1.58
C LEU A 202 6.37 1.22 -2.02
N GLN A 203 6.60 0.94 -3.30
CA GLN A 203 7.94 0.60 -3.81
C GLN A 203 8.07 0.91 -5.30
N ASP A 204 8.01 2.20 -5.65
CA ASP A 204 8.04 2.68 -7.04
C ASP A 204 8.94 3.92 -7.23
N ASN A 205 9.70 4.33 -6.21
CA ASN A 205 10.57 5.51 -6.23
C ASN A 205 9.86 6.82 -6.62
N ALA A 206 8.61 6.99 -6.16
CA ALA A 206 7.75 8.14 -6.46
C ALA A 206 7.35 8.28 -7.95
N THR A 207 7.57 7.22 -8.76
CA THR A 207 7.38 7.29 -10.21
C THR A 207 5.91 7.38 -10.61
N ASN A 208 4.98 6.77 -9.87
CA ASN A 208 3.55 6.92 -10.16
C ASN A 208 3.06 8.36 -9.93
N ASN A 209 3.59 9.09 -8.96
CA ASN A 209 3.28 10.51 -8.79
C ASN A 209 3.71 11.33 -10.00
N ILE A 210 4.87 11.01 -10.60
CA ILE A 210 5.35 11.65 -11.83
C ILE A 210 4.48 11.23 -13.02
N TYR A 211 4.15 9.95 -13.14
CA TYR A 211 3.33 9.44 -14.24
C TYR A 211 1.94 10.09 -14.29
N HIS A 212 1.37 10.40 -13.12
CA HIS A 212 0.04 11.02 -13.00
C HIS A 212 0.10 12.53 -12.75
N GLU A 213 1.24 13.20 -12.98
CA GLU A 213 1.45 14.59 -12.56
C GLU A 213 0.39 15.57 -13.10
N ASP A 214 -0.10 15.36 -14.32
CA ASP A 214 -1.08 16.24 -14.95
C ASP A 214 -2.44 16.14 -14.27
N ILE A 215 -2.88 14.92 -13.95
CA ILE A 215 -4.11 14.71 -13.18
C ILE A 215 -3.96 15.26 -11.76
N LEU A 216 -2.79 15.06 -11.13
CA LEU A 216 -2.51 15.61 -9.79
C LEU A 216 -2.56 17.14 -9.77
N LYS A 217 -2.05 17.81 -10.81
CA LYS A 217 -2.15 19.27 -10.97
C LYS A 217 -3.61 19.72 -11.09
N VAL A 218 -4.45 18.99 -11.82
CA VAL A 218 -5.86 19.34 -12.02
C VAL A 218 -6.66 19.24 -10.71
N ILE A 219 -6.43 18.18 -9.92
CA ILE A 219 -7.13 17.99 -8.64
C ILE A 219 -6.54 18.78 -7.47
N ALA A 220 -5.39 19.44 -7.66
CA ALA A 220 -4.70 20.14 -6.60
C ALA A 220 -5.62 21.21 -5.97
N GLY A 221 -5.79 21.12 -4.64
CA GLY A 221 -6.64 22.04 -3.88
C GLY A 221 -8.15 21.86 -4.11
N LYS A 222 -8.59 20.76 -4.72
CA LYS A 222 -10.00 20.40 -4.90
C LYS A 222 -10.41 19.33 -3.90
N THR A 223 -11.63 19.43 -3.39
CA THR A 223 -12.30 18.33 -2.68
C THR A 223 -12.90 17.40 -3.73
N LEU A 224 -12.53 16.13 -3.69
CA LEU A 224 -13.03 15.13 -4.62
C LEU A 224 -14.38 14.60 -4.18
N HIS A 225 -15.26 14.32 -5.14
CA HIS A 225 -16.35 13.39 -4.93
C HIS A 225 -15.78 11.97 -4.81
N PRO A 226 -16.38 11.07 -4.01
CA PRO A 226 -16.01 9.65 -3.90
C PRO A 226 -15.67 8.97 -5.23
N ILE A 227 -16.56 9.06 -6.23
CA ILE A 227 -16.33 8.50 -7.57
C ILE A 227 -15.06 9.03 -8.27
N GLN A 228 -14.66 10.28 -8.02
CA GLN A 228 -13.44 10.87 -8.57
C GLN A 228 -12.20 10.29 -7.88
N PHE A 229 -12.26 10.12 -6.55
CA PHE A 229 -11.18 9.44 -5.83
C PHE A 229 -11.04 7.98 -6.27
N GLU A 230 -12.15 7.30 -6.53
CA GLU A 230 -12.16 5.94 -7.06
C GLU A 230 -11.57 5.86 -8.48
N GLU A 231 -11.77 6.90 -9.31
CA GLU A 231 -11.07 7.03 -10.59
C GLU A 231 -9.56 7.22 -10.39
N LEU A 232 -9.15 8.10 -9.48
CA LEU A 232 -7.75 8.31 -9.14
C LEU A 232 -7.10 6.99 -8.69
N CYS A 233 -7.82 6.22 -7.88
CA CYS A 233 -7.38 4.90 -7.46
C CYS A 233 -7.26 3.92 -8.63
N ALA A 234 -8.27 3.83 -9.50
CA ALA A 234 -8.20 2.99 -10.69
C ALA A 234 -6.99 3.32 -11.57
N ARG A 235 -6.66 4.62 -11.70
CA ARG A 235 -5.47 5.08 -12.44
C ARG A 235 -4.17 4.56 -11.84
N TYR A 236 -4.00 4.70 -10.53
CA TYR A 236 -2.81 4.27 -9.82
C TYR A 236 -2.68 2.74 -9.75
N PHE A 237 -3.78 2.01 -9.50
CA PHE A 237 -3.78 0.55 -9.52
C PHE A 237 -3.42 0.01 -10.91
N TYR A 238 -3.93 0.65 -11.96
CA TYR A 238 -3.58 0.25 -13.32
C TYR A 238 -2.13 0.60 -13.67
N SER A 239 -1.65 1.81 -13.35
CA SER A 239 -0.26 2.17 -13.62
C SER A 239 0.74 1.36 -12.78
N ALA A 240 0.39 0.96 -11.55
CA ALA A 240 1.19 0.05 -10.74
C ALA A 240 1.33 -1.34 -11.38
N TYR A 241 0.28 -1.81 -12.08
CA TYR A 241 0.36 -3.01 -12.91
C TYR A 241 1.23 -2.81 -14.17
N LEU A 242 1.16 -1.64 -14.79
CA LEU A 242 1.98 -1.30 -15.96
C LEU A 242 3.45 -1.01 -15.60
N PHE A 243 3.77 -0.81 -14.32
CA PHE A 243 5.11 -0.49 -13.86
C PHE A 243 6.06 -1.68 -14.11
N ASN A 244 6.86 -1.55 -15.16
CA ASN A 244 7.68 -2.62 -15.70
C ASN A 244 9.10 -2.58 -15.12
N ARG A 245 9.22 -2.27 -13.83
CA ARG A 245 10.48 -2.19 -13.11
C ARG A 245 10.42 -2.98 -11.81
N LEU A 246 11.60 -3.36 -11.38
CA LEU A 246 11.83 -3.97 -10.07
C LEU A 246 12.84 -3.06 -9.35
N PRO A 247 12.36 -2.04 -8.61
CA PRO A 247 13.23 -1.13 -7.90
C PRO A 247 14.16 -1.88 -6.96
N ASP A 248 15.41 -1.44 -6.93
CA ASP A 248 16.45 -2.00 -6.08
C ASP A 248 17.17 -0.89 -5.32
N TYR A 249 17.78 -1.23 -4.19
CA TYR A 249 18.29 -0.25 -3.25
C TYR A 249 19.63 -0.66 -2.67
N THR A 250 20.54 0.30 -2.55
CA THR A 250 21.78 0.13 -1.79
C THR A 250 21.56 0.59 -0.36
N TYR A 251 21.88 -0.29 0.60
CA TYR A 251 21.81 0.00 2.03
C TYR A 251 23.22 0.20 2.60
N LEU A 252 23.58 1.44 2.90
CA LEU A 252 24.86 1.78 3.51
C LEU A 252 24.72 1.88 5.03
N ASN A 253 25.18 0.85 5.72
CA ASN A 253 25.10 0.76 7.18
C ASN A 253 26.25 1.53 7.85
N THR A 254 25.91 2.54 8.66
CA THR A 254 26.87 3.24 9.53
C THR A 254 26.59 2.94 11.01
N PRO A 255 27.47 3.32 11.95
CA PRO A 255 27.18 3.22 13.37
C PRO A 255 25.97 4.06 13.85
N GLN A 256 25.58 5.11 13.10
CA GLN A 256 24.54 6.06 13.50
C GLN A 256 23.19 5.80 12.82
N LYS A 257 23.21 5.51 11.52
CA LYS A 257 22.01 5.29 10.69
C LYS A 257 22.33 4.48 9.44
N VAL A 258 21.28 4.04 8.75
CA VAL A 258 21.38 3.40 7.42
C VAL A 258 20.97 4.41 6.35
N TYR A 259 21.81 4.60 5.34
CA TYR A 259 21.41 5.36 4.15
C TYR A 259 20.83 4.40 3.12
N VAL A 260 19.69 4.77 2.54
CA VAL A 260 18.97 3.99 1.54
C VAL A 260 19.00 4.77 0.23
N GLU A 261 19.81 4.30 -0.70
CA GLU A 261 19.97 4.91 -2.02
C GLU A 261 19.24 4.07 -3.08
N PRO A 262 18.25 4.64 -3.79
CA PRO A 262 17.58 3.94 -4.89
C PRO A 262 18.51 3.78 -6.08
N MET A 263 18.62 2.55 -6.60
CA MET A 263 19.29 2.30 -7.86
C MET A 263 18.48 2.91 -9.01
N PRO A 264 19.14 3.38 -10.09
CA PRO A 264 18.43 3.92 -11.25
C PRO A 264 17.40 2.93 -11.80
N LEU A 265 16.16 3.42 -12.05
CA LEU A 265 15.12 2.62 -12.70
C LEU A 265 15.40 2.36 -14.19
N ALA A 266 16.37 3.06 -14.78
CA ALA A 266 16.83 2.76 -16.12
C ALA A 266 17.65 1.46 -16.09
N ASP A 267 17.13 0.40 -16.71
CA ASP A 267 17.88 -0.83 -16.94
C ASP A 267 18.59 -0.77 -18.30
N MET A 268 19.39 -1.80 -18.62
CA MET A 268 20.02 -1.91 -19.94
C MET A 268 19.01 -2.24 -21.06
N SER A 269 17.72 -2.40 -20.72
CA SER A 269 16.66 -2.65 -21.70
C SER A 269 16.15 -1.32 -22.26
N MET A 270 15.80 -1.29 -23.54
CA MET A 270 15.11 -0.12 -24.11
C MET A 270 13.60 -0.10 -23.79
N LYS A 271 13.14 -0.88 -22.80
CA LYS A 271 11.72 -0.87 -22.44
C LYS A 271 11.37 0.42 -21.70
N PRO A 272 10.15 0.97 -21.88
CA PRO A 272 9.69 2.09 -21.08
C PRO A 272 9.52 1.69 -19.60
N ILE A 273 9.52 2.68 -18.69
CA ILE A 273 9.32 2.44 -17.24
C ILE A 273 7.91 1.87 -16.98
N PHE A 274 6.91 2.38 -17.70
CA PHE A 274 5.56 1.84 -17.72
C PHE A 274 5.28 1.23 -19.09
N ASP A 275 4.65 0.06 -19.11
CA ASP A 275 4.08 -0.48 -20.32
C ASP A 275 2.96 0.42 -20.87
N HIS A 276 2.62 0.23 -22.14
CA HIS A 276 1.65 1.08 -22.82
C HIS A 276 0.26 0.99 -22.17
N TRP A 277 -0.33 2.14 -21.89
CA TRP A 277 -1.67 2.26 -21.33
C TRP A 277 -2.72 1.79 -22.34
N GLN A 278 -3.59 0.86 -21.93
CA GLN A 278 -4.67 0.36 -22.76
C GLN A 278 -6.03 0.73 -22.16
N ASN A 279 -6.75 1.63 -22.85
CA ASN A 279 -8.05 2.13 -22.41
C ASN A 279 -9.09 1.04 -22.14
N LYS A 280 -9.07 -0.05 -22.91
CA LYS A 280 -9.98 -1.18 -22.67
C LYS A 280 -9.73 -1.83 -21.31
N THR A 281 -8.46 -2.09 -20.97
CA THR A 281 -8.07 -2.67 -19.68
C THR A 281 -8.33 -1.68 -18.56
N TYR A 282 -7.99 -0.40 -18.75
CA TYR A 282 -8.33 0.65 -17.80
C TYR A 282 -9.83 0.72 -17.53
N GLY A 283 -10.68 0.62 -18.55
CA GLY A 283 -12.13 0.58 -18.40
C GLY A 283 -12.63 -0.60 -17.53
N GLN A 284 -11.96 -1.75 -17.58
CA GLN A 284 -12.28 -2.89 -16.71
C GLN A 284 -11.87 -2.63 -15.26
N VAL A 285 -10.74 -1.95 -15.05
CA VAL A 285 -10.34 -1.49 -13.72
C VAL A 285 -11.39 -0.50 -13.20
N LEU A 286 -11.77 0.51 -13.99
CA LEU A 286 -12.80 1.48 -13.63
C LEU A 286 -14.15 0.82 -13.28
N GLU A 287 -14.61 -0.16 -14.05
CA GLU A 287 -15.85 -0.89 -13.74
C GLU A 287 -15.81 -1.50 -12.33
N ASN A 288 -14.66 -2.05 -11.93
CA ASN A 288 -14.50 -2.66 -10.62
C ASN A 288 -14.48 -1.61 -9.48
N PHE A 289 -13.78 -0.50 -9.69
CA PHE A 289 -13.72 0.61 -8.73
C PHE A 289 -15.07 1.35 -8.62
N TRP A 290 -15.80 1.48 -9.73
CA TRP A 290 -17.10 2.15 -9.79
C TRP A 290 -18.30 1.23 -9.58
N LYS A 291 -18.08 -0.01 -9.17
CA LYS A 291 -19.15 -0.96 -8.80
C LYS A 291 -20.22 -0.35 -7.87
N PRO A 292 -19.89 0.51 -6.87
CA PRO A 292 -20.91 1.16 -6.02
C PRO A 292 -21.85 2.13 -6.77
N TRP A 293 -21.47 2.61 -7.95
CA TRP A 293 -22.30 3.49 -8.80
C TRP A 293 -22.97 2.74 -9.97
N GLY A 294 -22.70 1.43 -10.11
CA GLY A 294 -23.35 0.56 -11.10
C GLY A 294 -22.96 0.85 -12.55
N LEU A 295 -21.82 1.49 -12.80
CA LEU A 295 -21.32 1.73 -14.15
C LEU A 295 -20.76 0.43 -14.73
N THR A 296 -21.24 0.08 -15.92
CA THR A 296 -20.77 -1.09 -16.67
C THR A 296 -19.61 -0.72 -17.59
N LEU A 297 -18.78 -1.70 -17.94
CA LEU A 297 -17.71 -1.53 -18.92
C LEU A 297 -18.25 -0.92 -20.22
N PHE A 298 -19.40 -1.40 -20.71
CA PHE A 298 -20.00 -0.91 -21.95
C PHE A 298 -20.29 0.61 -21.90
N GLU A 299 -20.74 1.13 -20.76
CA GLU A 299 -20.94 2.56 -20.57
C GLU A 299 -19.61 3.30 -20.50
N ILE A 300 -18.66 2.79 -19.71
CA ILE A 300 -17.34 3.40 -19.48
C ILE A 300 -16.55 3.54 -20.78
N ILE A 301 -16.51 2.51 -21.62
CA ILE A 301 -15.76 2.51 -22.90
C ILE A 301 -16.65 2.79 -24.11
N LYS A 302 -17.76 3.52 -23.92
CA LYS A 302 -18.62 3.96 -25.04
C LYS A 302 -17.82 4.70 -26.12
N ASN A 303 -16.81 5.48 -25.69
CA ASN A 303 -15.72 5.93 -26.55
C ASN A 303 -14.44 5.17 -26.15
N PRO A 304 -13.98 4.18 -26.94
CA PRO A 304 -12.81 3.35 -26.59
C PRO A 304 -11.49 4.14 -26.49
N GLU A 305 -11.38 5.28 -27.20
CA GLU A 305 -10.20 6.15 -27.16
C GLU A 305 -10.22 7.09 -25.94
N HIS A 306 -11.40 7.35 -25.39
CA HIS A 306 -11.61 8.22 -24.24
C HIS A 306 -12.64 7.59 -23.29
N PRO A 307 -12.23 6.63 -22.43
CA PRO A 307 -13.08 6.12 -21.38
C PRO A 307 -13.66 7.27 -20.54
N ILE A 308 -14.89 7.10 -20.05
CA ILE A 308 -15.53 8.09 -19.18
C ILE A 308 -14.59 8.50 -18.05
N SER A 309 -14.52 9.81 -17.79
CA SER A 309 -13.82 10.39 -16.64
C SER A 309 -14.80 11.26 -15.84
N PHE A 310 -14.73 11.15 -14.52
CA PHE A 310 -15.31 12.10 -13.57
C PHE A 310 -14.25 13.04 -13.00
N LEU A 311 -12.96 12.80 -13.20
CA LEU A 311 -11.90 13.73 -12.81
C LEU A 311 -11.81 14.93 -13.75
N VAL A 312 -11.85 14.68 -15.06
CA VAL A 312 -11.70 15.70 -16.10
C VAL A 312 -12.80 15.63 -17.15
N ASP A 313 -13.18 16.78 -17.68
CA ASP A 313 -14.07 16.90 -18.84
C ASP A 313 -13.32 16.77 -20.18
N GLU A 314 -14.04 16.96 -21.30
CA GLU A 314 -13.45 16.89 -22.64
C GLU A 314 -12.39 17.98 -22.91
N ALA A 315 -12.41 19.09 -22.16
CA ALA A 315 -11.41 20.15 -22.23
C ALA A 315 -10.20 19.89 -21.31
N GLY A 316 -10.25 18.84 -20.49
CA GLY A 316 -9.22 18.53 -19.50
C GLY A 316 -9.38 19.32 -18.19
N GLU A 317 -10.51 20.00 -17.98
CA GLU A 317 -10.79 20.76 -16.77
C GLU A 317 -11.44 19.89 -15.69
N PHE A 318 -11.24 20.24 -14.41
CA PHE A 318 -11.80 19.49 -13.29
C PHE A 318 -13.33 19.51 -13.30
N VAL A 319 -13.97 18.33 -13.26
CA VAL A 319 -15.42 18.22 -13.16
C VAL A 319 -15.89 18.59 -11.76
N THR A 320 -16.79 19.56 -11.65
CA THR A 320 -17.27 20.09 -10.35
C THR A 320 -18.66 19.58 -9.97
N ASP A 321 -19.57 19.41 -10.93
CA ASP A 321 -20.96 19.06 -10.68
C ASP A 321 -21.23 17.56 -10.88
N ILE A 322 -21.06 16.77 -9.81
CA ILE A 322 -21.30 15.31 -9.85
C ILE A 322 -22.63 14.98 -9.16
N ALA A 323 -23.66 14.71 -9.98
CA ALA A 323 -24.97 14.25 -9.51
C ALA A 323 -24.99 12.73 -9.22
N ARG A 324 -24.14 12.26 -8.30
CA ARG A 324 -24.05 10.86 -7.88
C ARG A 324 -24.08 10.75 -6.34
N PRO A 325 -24.48 9.60 -5.78
CA PRO A 325 -24.41 9.39 -4.33
C PRO A 325 -22.96 9.28 -3.85
N LEU A 326 -22.72 9.64 -2.59
CA LEU A 326 -21.41 9.59 -1.92
C LEU A 326 -21.00 8.17 -1.45
N ASN A 327 -21.44 7.14 -2.18
CA ASN A 327 -21.30 5.72 -1.84
C ASN A 327 -19.88 5.29 -1.48
#